data_AF-A0A2N6PG65-F1
#
_entry.id   AF-A0A2N6PG65-F1
#
_cell.length_a   1.000
_cell.length_b   1.000
_cell.length_c   1.000
_cell.angle_alpha   90.00
_cell.angle_beta   90.00
_cell.angle_gamma   90.00
#
_symmetry.space_group_name_H-M   'P 1'
#
loop_
_entity.id
_entity.type
_entity.pdbx_description
1 polymer ?
#
loop_
_entity_poly.entity_id
_entity_poly.type
_entity_poly.pdbx_seq_one_letter_code
_entity_poly.pdbx_strand_id
1 'polypeptide(L)'
;MAKKSKIARNKQRAEIVERYAERRAELKRQLVHPDSTDEQREEARLGLQKLPRDASPIRLRNRDQVDGRPRGYLRKFGLSRVRFREMAHRGELPGVTKSSW
;
A
#
# COMPACT_ATOMS: atom_id res chain seq x y z
N MET A 1 19.69 -5.32 -1.54
CA MET A 1 18.51 -5.27 -2.44
C MET A 1 17.50 -6.34 -2.03
N ALA A 2 16.20 -6.13 -2.27
CA ALA A 2 15.18 -7.13 -1.98
C ALA A 2 15.15 -8.24 -3.06
N LYS A 3 14.64 -9.43 -2.69
CA LYS A 3 14.42 -10.52 -3.67
C LYS A 3 13.39 -10.09 -4.72
N LYS A 4 13.69 -10.32 -6.02
CA LYS A 4 12.79 -10.01 -7.15
C LYS A 4 11.38 -10.56 -6.94
N SER A 5 11.27 -11.79 -6.42
CA SER A 5 9.98 -12.43 -6.10
C SER A 5 9.14 -11.66 -5.07
N LYS A 6 9.76 -10.96 -4.12
CA LYS A 6 9.05 -10.15 -3.13
C LYS A 6 8.58 -8.81 -3.69
N ILE A 7 9.31 -8.25 -4.66
CA ILE A 7 8.91 -7.04 -5.39
C ILE A 7 7.70 -7.39 -6.28
N ALA A 8 7.82 -8.45 -7.09
CA ALA A 8 6.73 -8.95 -7.94
C ALA A 8 5.47 -9.27 -7.13
N ARG A 9 5.59 -9.93 -5.98
CA ARG A 9 4.45 -10.21 -5.09
C ARG A 9 3.76 -8.94 -4.57
N ASN A 10 4.52 -7.89 -4.28
CA ASN A 10 3.92 -6.63 -3.82
C ASN A 10 3.19 -5.90 -4.96
N LYS A 11 3.74 -5.96 -6.18
CA LYS A 11 3.09 -5.44 -7.39
C LYS A 11 1.78 -6.17 -7.69
N GLN A 12 1.82 -7.50 -7.71
CA GLN A 12 0.62 -8.34 -7.88
C GLN A 12 -0.47 -8.01 -6.84
N ARG A 13 -0.08 -7.79 -5.57
CA ARG A 13 -1.02 -7.36 -4.53
C ARG A 13 -1.62 -6.00 -4.81
N ALA A 14 -0.84 -5.05 -5.32
CA ALA A 14 -1.34 -3.71 -5.66
C ALA A 14 -2.42 -3.81 -6.75
N GLU A 15 -2.17 -4.61 -7.79
CA GLU A 15 -3.14 -4.86 -8.88
C GLU A 15 -4.43 -5.52 -8.36
N ILE A 16 -4.33 -6.49 -7.44
CA ILE A 16 -5.50 -7.12 -6.81
C ILE A 16 -6.25 -6.13 -5.91
N VAL A 17 -5.53 -5.33 -5.12
CA VAL A 17 -6.15 -4.30 -4.25
C VAL A 17 -6.94 -3.31 -5.10
N GLU A 18 -6.37 -2.82 -6.19
CA GLU A 18 -7.02 -1.90 -7.12
C GLU A 18 -8.28 -2.52 -7.72
N ARG A 19 -8.19 -3.77 -8.24
CA ARG A 19 -9.32 -4.50 -8.81
C ARG A 19 -10.53 -4.61 -7.88
N TYR A 20 -10.30 -4.81 -6.58
CA TYR A 20 -11.37 -5.04 -5.61
C TYR A 20 -11.64 -3.83 -4.70
N ALA A 21 -10.98 -2.69 -4.92
CA ALA A 21 -11.01 -1.56 -3.99
C ALA A 21 -12.44 -1.06 -3.73
N GLU A 22 -13.19 -0.82 -4.82
CA GLU A 22 -14.56 -0.29 -4.76
C GLU A 22 -15.52 -1.27 -4.08
N ARG A 23 -15.57 -2.52 -4.58
CA ARG A 23 -16.45 -3.56 -4.02
C ARG A 23 -16.17 -3.80 -2.53
N ARG A 24 -14.90 -3.79 -2.15
CA ARG A 24 -14.49 -4.00 -0.76
C ARG A 24 -14.83 -2.79 0.13
N ALA A 25 -14.80 -1.57 -0.41
CA ALA A 25 -15.20 -0.36 0.30
C ALA A 25 -16.72 -0.32 0.55
N GLU A 26 -17.51 -0.71 -0.45
CA GLU A 26 -18.96 -0.83 -0.35
C GLU A 26 -19.38 -1.85 0.72
N LEU A 27 -18.85 -3.08 0.67
CA LEU A 27 -19.13 -4.12 1.67
C LEU A 27 -18.73 -3.67 3.08
N LYS A 28 -17.59 -2.98 3.22
CA LYS A 28 -17.19 -2.40 4.51
C LYS A 28 -18.14 -1.31 4.99
N ARG A 29 -18.67 -0.49 4.09
CA ARG A 29 -19.62 0.57 4.42
C ARG A 29 -20.91 -0.06 4.94
N GLN A 30 -21.48 -1.02 4.23
CA GLN A 30 -22.68 -1.76 4.65
C GLN A 30 -22.51 -2.42 6.02
N LEU A 31 -21.31 -2.93 6.32
CA LEU A 31 -21.04 -3.59 7.61
C LEU A 31 -21.02 -2.62 8.80
N VAL A 32 -20.68 -1.35 8.61
CA VAL A 32 -20.52 -0.35 9.70
C VAL A 32 -21.66 0.66 9.72
N HIS A 33 -22.45 0.78 8.65
CA HIS A 33 -23.50 1.79 8.54
C HIS A 33 -24.57 1.60 9.63
N PRO A 34 -25.00 2.68 10.32
CA PRO A 34 -25.99 2.61 11.39
C PRO A 34 -27.32 2.00 10.93
N ASP A 35 -27.77 2.39 9.73
CA ASP A 35 -29.09 1.99 9.19
C ASP A 35 -29.10 0.61 8.51
N SER A 36 -27.96 -0.11 8.49
CA SER A 36 -27.93 -1.44 7.90
C SER A 36 -28.70 -2.44 8.77
N THR A 37 -29.52 -3.26 8.13
CA THR A 37 -30.19 -4.38 8.80
C THR A 37 -29.18 -5.48 9.14
N ASP A 38 -29.52 -6.36 10.08
CA ASP A 38 -28.64 -7.46 10.46
C ASP A 38 -28.40 -8.43 9.30
N GLU A 39 -29.40 -8.65 8.44
CA GLU A 39 -29.25 -9.44 7.21
C GLU A 39 -28.23 -8.82 6.25
N GLN A 40 -28.30 -7.50 6.01
CA GLN A 40 -27.34 -6.78 5.17
C GLN A 40 -25.93 -6.82 5.75
N ARG A 41 -25.79 -6.75 7.08
CA ARG A 41 -24.49 -6.85 7.77
C ARG A 41 -23.89 -8.25 7.59
N GLU A 42 -24.68 -9.31 7.72
CA GLU A 42 -24.22 -10.68 7.52
C GLU A 42 -23.87 -10.95 6.05
N GLU A 43 -24.68 -10.49 5.09
CA GLU A 43 -24.35 -10.60 3.66
C GLU A 43 -23.04 -9.87 3.34
N ALA A 44 -22.86 -8.65 3.86
CA ALA A 44 -21.64 -7.87 3.69
C ALA A 44 -20.42 -8.59 4.29
N ARG A 45 -20.58 -9.24 5.46
CA ARG A 45 -19.52 -10.02 6.11
C ARG A 45 -19.14 -11.24 5.27
N LEU A 46 -20.11 -12.02 4.81
CA LEU A 46 -19.89 -13.18 3.93
C LEU A 46 -19.25 -12.76 2.60
N GLY A 47 -19.73 -11.66 2.01
CA GLY A 47 -19.16 -11.07 0.80
C GLY A 47 -17.69 -10.68 0.99
N LEU A 48 -17.35 -10.04 2.11
CA LEU A 48 -15.98 -9.67 2.43
C LEU A 48 -15.06 -10.88 2.62
N GLN A 49 -15.57 -11.98 3.20
CA GLN A 49 -14.82 -13.22 3.40
C GLN A 49 -14.57 -13.99 2.10
N LYS A 50 -15.49 -13.90 1.13
CA LYS A 50 -15.34 -14.50 -0.21
C LYS A 50 -14.25 -13.80 -1.05
N LEU A 51 -13.92 -12.54 -0.75
CA LEU A 51 -12.88 -11.82 -1.48
C LEU A 51 -11.47 -12.39 -1.20
N PRO A 52 -10.54 -12.31 -2.18
CA PRO A 52 -9.16 -12.72 -1.95
C PRO A 52 -8.52 -11.97 -0.79
N ARG A 53 -7.77 -12.66 0.08
CA ARG A 53 -7.10 -12.05 1.23
C ARG A 53 -6.19 -10.87 0.84
N ASP A 54 -5.52 -11.01 -0.31
CA ASP A 54 -4.59 -10.02 -0.84
C ASP A 54 -5.30 -8.78 -1.43
N ALA A 55 -6.63 -8.75 -1.53
CA ALA A 55 -7.42 -7.56 -1.85
C ALA A 55 -7.45 -6.52 -0.71
N SER A 56 -6.96 -6.87 0.49
CA SER A 56 -6.85 -5.92 1.60
C SER A 56 -5.60 -5.02 1.46
N PRO A 57 -5.75 -3.68 1.41
CA PRO A 57 -4.62 -2.75 1.26
C PRO A 57 -3.64 -2.81 2.43
N ILE A 58 -4.07 -3.26 3.62
CA ILE A 58 -3.22 -3.47 4.80
C ILE A 58 -2.04 -4.43 4.52
N ARG A 59 -2.16 -5.30 3.51
CA ARG A 59 -1.15 -6.30 3.16
C ARG A 59 -0.09 -5.79 2.20
N LEU A 60 -0.27 -4.58 1.67
CA LEU A 60 0.75 -3.89 0.89
C LEU A 60 1.88 -3.45 1.80
N ARG A 61 3.10 -3.48 1.28
CA ARG A 61 4.26 -2.94 1.96
C ARG A 61 4.89 -1.86 1.09
N ASN A 62 5.02 -0.66 1.64
CA ASN A 62 5.83 0.36 0.99
C ASN A 62 7.28 -0.10 0.91
N ARG A 63 7.78 -0.17 -0.31
CA ARG A 63 9.14 -0.57 -0.66
C ARG A 63 9.75 0.53 -1.50
N ASP A 64 11.05 0.72 -1.34
CA ASP A 64 11.81 1.56 -2.27
C ASP A 64 11.51 1.15 -3.72
N GLN A 65 11.20 2.13 -4.56
CA GLN A 65 10.79 1.91 -5.95
C GLN A 65 11.88 1.27 -6.82
N VAL A 66 13.15 1.35 -6.43
CA VAL A 66 14.26 0.83 -7.23
C VAL A 66 14.83 -0.46 -6.66
N ASP A 67 15.23 -0.47 -5.39
CA ASP A 67 15.91 -1.62 -4.78
C ASP A 67 14.98 -2.56 -3.98
N GLY A 68 13.72 -2.14 -3.79
CA GLY A 68 12.69 -2.88 -3.08
C GLY A 68 12.84 -2.94 -1.55
N ARG A 69 13.74 -2.14 -0.94
CA ARG A 69 14.01 -2.14 0.51
C ARG A 69 12.72 -1.85 1.29
N PRO A 70 12.29 -2.75 2.20
CA PRO A 70 10.98 -2.66 2.86
C PRO A 70 10.96 -1.78 4.12
N ARG A 71 12.09 -1.17 4.51
CA ARG A 71 12.25 -0.42 5.76
C ARG A 71 12.97 0.91 5.51
N GLY A 72 12.67 1.90 6.33
CA GLY A 72 13.19 3.26 6.16
C GLY A 72 12.69 3.91 4.87
N TYR A 73 11.43 3.64 4.51
CA TYR A 73 10.76 4.19 3.32
C TYR A 73 10.27 5.60 3.61
N LEU A 74 10.61 6.55 2.75
CA LEU A 74 10.18 7.94 2.82
C LEU A 74 9.03 8.16 1.83
N ARG A 75 7.80 8.33 2.35
CA ARG A 75 6.58 8.43 1.51
C ARG A 75 6.63 9.56 0.49
N LYS A 76 7.22 10.71 0.84
CA LYS A 76 7.37 11.88 -0.05
C LYS A 76 8.22 11.58 -1.30
N PHE A 77 9.19 10.67 -1.17
CA PHE A 77 10.15 10.40 -2.24
C PHE A 77 9.98 9.02 -2.89
N GLY A 78 9.26 8.09 -2.26
CA GLY A 78 9.16 6.72 -2.74
C GLY A 78 10.43 5.88 -2.57
N LEU A 79 11.41 6.38 -1.81
CA LEU A 79 12.74 5.78 -1.70
C LEU A 79 13.04 5.33 -0.28
N SER A 80 14.02 4.45 -0.15
CA SER A 80 14.63 4.16 1.14
C SER A 80 15.60 5.28 1.57
N ARG A 81 15.87 5.38 2.87
CA ARG A 81 16.82 6.36 3.44
C ARG A 81 18.21 6.35 2.81
N VAL A 82 18.69 5.20 2.30
CA VAL A 82 20.04 5.08 1.71
C VAL A 82 20.04 5.70 0.32
N ARG A 83 19.13 5.25 -0.55
CA ARG A 83 18.98 5.83 -1.89
C ARG A 83 18.59 7.30 -1.86
N PHE A 84 17.71 7.69 -0.95
CA PHE A 84 17.39 9.08 -0.73
C PHE A 84 18.64 9.93 -0.47
N ARG A 85 19.54 9.46 0.41
CA ARG A 85 20.79 10.17 0.70
C ARG A 85 21.72 10.23 -0.52
N GLU A 86 21.89 9.13 -1.23
CA GLU A 86 22.71 9.07 -2.44
C GLU A 86 22.20 10.02 -3.53
N MET A 87 20.89 9.98 -3.81
CA MET A 87 20.25 10.85 -4.80
C MET A 87 20.27 12.33 -4.39
N ALA A 88 20.03 12.62 -3.10
CA ALA A 88 20.15 13.98 -2.57
C ALA A 88 21.56 14.53 -2.70
N HIS A 89 22.60 13.73 -2.37
CA HIS A 89 23.99 14.16 -2.51
C HIS A 89 24.40 14.36 -3.97
N ARG A 90 23.79 13.65 -4.92
CA ARG A 90 24.00 13.84 -6.36
C ARG A 90 23.17 14.97 -6.97
N GLY A 91 22.30 15.62 -6.20
CA GLY A 91 21.43 16.69 -6.72
C GLY A 91 20.27 16.19 -7.61
N GLU A 92 19.94 14.89 -7.56
CA GLU A 92 18.87 14.29 -8.36
C GLU A 92 17.47 14.55 -7.78
N LEU A 93 17.39 15.13 -6.58
CA LEU A 93 16.14 15.45 -5.89
C LEU A 93 15.91 16.97 -5.87
N PRO A 94 14.86 17.48 -6.55
CA PRO A 94 14.60 18.91 -6.62
C PRO A 94 14.39 19.54 -5.24
N GLY A 95 15.11 20.64 -4.97
CA GLY A 95 14.98 21.42 -3.74
C GLY A 95 15.43 20.71 -2.46
N VAL A 96 16.19 19.61 -2.56
CA VAL A 96 16.72 18.90 -1.39
C VAL A 96 18.17 19.31 -1.15
N THR A 97 18.41 20.00 -0.05
CA THR A 97 19.75 20.40 0.42
C THR A 97 19.92 20.03 1.89
N LYS A 98 21.17 20.06 2.39
CA LYS A 98 21.42 19.91 3.83
C LYS A 98 20.91 21.16 4.54
N SER A 99 20.10 20.98 5.57
CA SER A 99 19.58 22.07 6.41
C SER A 99 20.47 22.26 7.63
N SER A 100 20.66 23.53 8.03
CA SER A 100 21.19 23.94 9.34
C SER A 100 20.26 25.00 9.91
N TRP A 101 19.94 24.90 11.20
CA TRP A 101 19.14 25.87 11.94
C TRP A 101 19.76 26.06 13.33
#